data_AF-A0A6G0WY15-F1
#
_entry.id   AF-A0A6G0WY15-F1
#
_cell.length_a   1.000
_cell.length_b   1.000
_cell.length_c   1.000
_cell.angle_alpha   90.00
_cell.angle_beta   90.00
_cell.angle_gamma   90.00
#
_symmetry.space_group_name_H-M   'P 1'
#
loop_
_entity.id
_entity.type
_entity.pdbx_description
1 polymer ?
#
loop_
_entity_poly.entity_id
_entity_poly.type
_entity_poly.pdbx_seq_one_letter_code
_entity_poly.pdbx_strand_id
1 'polypeptide(L)'
;MPAKKPKSEWPNRQTVHVYSAWLRRLVFVFAGLKHTLTALYLAAQVVLLRTANDAQIRSSHLYAPDKVEIVYGVLGSLHMASFVQYCCLCRRRPASSLLCAPRSKVFPDLASERPWPTRHFNFVQTWKDRILSSDVFFVAFNVLDVISQSYEAFALATKLVDRRLVSIYVLLVVLYITGTAYVLLANHSATKLVLLNWASSLISFGLSSLLHYFGLILPLLYYKFVDPTLESSPTWLTHYILYIRYNFITSATDLVAKGVVQLGSLVSLWRLVDNINMTKTLATIQTRTGSFFQPRRARPPSKYVMLYVSCTILWAIFLALSLLYAMWFRASCPASCMEYVSPLWTSKCQCMYVHVNCHLLGHQDVEKELHASQLGSNVFAIMVSRCDLAHGISNATLNQFQELYFVGIHFTNMTSWDGQLPRSINFVTMSYGHLETLPSILQANIPESLIVLRLASHPFQSFEIPPTWHLVRDLRLVNLSHVVFEPTTLAKFNFVLLVLAFNKLTAIPPQLDAMTNLWFLDVTGNAIDQVPKTLTSRQVQVVACGNQINSTDTALEPTERRLYEWTQTEFCGRPCAPDCYRYMYGDRICQWQCFNARCGYDGGDCDDFSFHIG
;
A
#
# COMPACT_ATOMS: atom_id res chain seq x y z
N MET A 1 57.76 39.00 -53.86
CA MET A 1 56.36 38.80 -53.44
C MET A 1 56.34 37.75 -52.33
N PRO A 2 55.99 38.10 -51.08
CA PRO A 2 55.96 37.13 -49.99
C PRO A 2 54.64 36.36 -49.95
N ALA A 3 54.75 35.07 -49.62
CA ALA A 3 53.67 34.09 -49.56
C ALA A 3 52.60 34.44 -48.52
N LYS A 4 51.32 34.39 -48.92
CA LYS A 4 50.16 34.45 -48.03
C LYS A 4 50.08 33.14 -47.23
N LYS A 5 50.25 33.23 -45.90
CA LYS A 5 49.85 32.17 -44.96
C LYS A 5 48.32 31.99 -44.96
N PRO A 6 47.80 30.76 -44.78
CA PRO A 6 46.38 30.49 -44.78
C PRO A 6 45.69 31.09 -43.53
N LYS A 7 44.48 31.62 -43.72
CA LYS A 7 43.59 32.05 -42.63
C LYS A 7 43.33 30.85 -41.73
N SER A 8 43.78 30.92 -40.47
CA SER A 8 43.33 30.02 -39.42
C SER A 8 41.84 30.25 -39.15
N GLU A 9 40.99 29.31 -39.54
CA GLU A 9 39.62 29.23 -39.06
C GLU A 9 39.67 29.01 -37.53
N TRP A 10 39.27 30.03 -36.79
CA TRP A 10 39.10 29.95 -35.35
C TRP A 10 37.92 29.01 -35.02
N PRO A 11 38.00 28.18 -33.96
CA PRO A 11 36.91 27.28 -33.59
C PRO A 11 35.68 28.09 -33.17
N ASN A 12 34.51 27.69 -33.68
CA ASN A 12 33.18 28.25 -33.39
C ASN A 12 33.01 28.59 -31.89
N ARG A 13 32.86 29.88 -31.58
CA ARG A 13 32.53 30.39 -30.24
C ARG A 13 31.08 30.01 -29.90
N GLN A 14 30.86 29.14 -28.92
CA GLN A 14 29.51 28.81 -28.44
C GLN A 14 29.06 29.80 -27.35
N THR A 15 27.85 30.33 -27.50
CA THR A 15 27.10 31.04 -26.45
C THR A 15 26.54 30.05 -25.44
N VAL A 16 26.66 30.31 -24.14
CA VAL A 16 25.97 29.52 -23.11
C VAL A 16 24.47 29.73 -23.30
N HIS A 17 23.77 28.69 -23.77
CA HIS A 17 22.33 28.73 -23.93
C HIS A 17 21.65 28.83 -22.56
N VAL A 18 21.10 30.01 -22.27
CA VAL A 18 20.21 30.22 -21.13
C VAL A 18 18.87 29.57 -21.46
N TYR A 19 18.43 28.63 -20.63
CA TYR A 19 17.11 28.03 -20.77
C TYR A 19 16.02 29.11 -20.71
N SER A 20 14.95 28.91 -21.48
CA SER A 20 13.80 29.83 -21.47
C SER A 20 13.27 29.98 -20.04
N ALA A 21 12.80 31.18 -19.70
CA ALA A 21 12.22 31.44 -18.39
C ALA A 21 11.03 30.49 -18.10
N TRP A 22 10.34 30.04 -19.14
CA TRP A 22 9.26 29.07 -19.08
C TRP A 22 9.73 27.67 -18.67
N LEU A 23 10.76 27.11 -19.34
CA LEU A 23 11.30 25.80 -19.00
C LEU A 23 11.79 25.76 -17.54
N ARG A 24 12.47 26.82 -17.11
CA ARG A 24 12.92 26.95 -15.72
C ARG A 24 11.75 26.95 -14.74
N ARG A 25 10.65 27.67 -15.03
CA ARG A 25 9.45 27.68 -14.18
C ARG A 25 8.84 26.29 -14.08
N LEU A 26 8.74 25.55 -15.19
CA LEU A 26 8.17 24.20 -15.17
C LEU A 26 8.98 23.24 -14.31
N VAL A 27 10.30 23.20 -14.47
CA VAL A 27 11.16 22.30 -13.68
C VAL A 27 11.08 22.64 -12.19
N PHE A 28 10.93 23.92 -11.87
CA PHE A 28 10.76 24.40 -10.52
C PHE A 28 9.40 24.07 -9.89
N VAL A 29 8.32 24.16 -10.66
CA VAL A 29 6.99 23.68 -10.23
C VAL A 29 7.04 22.16 -10.00
N PHE A 30 7.64 21.42 -10.93
CA PHE A 30 7.86 19.99 -10.81
C PHE A 30 8.67 19.64 -9.54
N ALA A 31 9.76 20.36 -9.28
CA ALA A 31 10.58 20.13 -8.09
C ALA A 31 9.83 20.41 -6.79
N GLY A 32 9.06 21.50 -6.74
CA GLY A 32 8.17 21.81 -5.62
C GLY A 32 7.18 20.68 -5.38
N LEU A 33 6.44 20.29 -6.41
CA LEU A 33 5.45 19.22 -6.35
C LEU A 33 6.07 17.89 -5.89
N LYS A 34 7.20 17.49 -6.47
CA LYS A 34 7.91 16.25 -6.11
C LYS A 34 8.36 16.26 -4.64
N HIS A 35 8.96 17.35 -4.15
CA HIS A 35 9.34 17.44 -2.74
C HIS A 35 8.13 17.33 -1.81
N THR A 36 7.05 18.04 -2.11
CA THR A 36 5.83 18.01 -1.29
C THR A 36 5.20 16.62 -1.27
N LEU A 37 4.97 16.00 -2.43
CA LEU A 37 4.30 14.71 -2.50
C LEU A 37 5.13 13.57 -1.88
N THR A 38 6.46 13.57 -2.07
CA THR A 38 7.33 12.57 -1.42
C THR A 38 7.41 12.80 0.09
N ALA A 39 7.47 14.06 0.57
CA ALA A 39 7.46 14.35 2.00
C ALA A 39 6.15 13.92 2.67
N LEU A 40 5.00 14.17 2.03
CA LEU A 40 3.70 13.72 2.51
C LEU A 40 3.60 12.19 2.55
N TYR A 41 4.11 11.51 1.52
CA TYR A 41 4.15 10.05 1.50
C TYR A 41 4.97 9.48 2.66
N LEU A 42 6.20 9.97 2.86
CA LEU A 42 7.06 9.51 3.96
C LEU A 42 6.47 9.85 5.34
N ALA A 43 5.83 11.01 5.49
CA ALA A 43 5.14 11.38 6.72
C ALA A 43 3.95 10.46 7.00
N ALA A 44 3.16 10.10 5.97
CA ALA A 44 2.06 9.15 6.12
C ALA A 44 2.58 7.77 6.58
N GLN A 45 3.68 7.29 6.01
CA GLN A 45 4.32 6.04 6.44
C GLN A 45 4.76 6.09 7.92
N VAL A 46 5.36 7.20 8.36
CA VAL A 46 5.74 7.42 9.77
C VAL A 46 4.52 7.38 10.70
N VAL A 47 3.42 8.04 10.31
CA VAL A 47 2.18 8.03 11.12
C VAL A 47 1.60 6.62 11.22
N LEU A 48 1.58 5.87 10.11
CA LEU A 48 1.11 4.48 10.12
C LEU A 48 1.95 3.60 11.04
N LEU A 49 3.28 3.71 10.99
CA LEU A 49 4.17 2.95 11.87
C LEU A 49 3.97 3.28 13.35
N ARG A 50 3.73 4.56 13.68
CA ARG A 50 3.49 5.01 15.07
C ARG A 50 2.13 4.61 15.63
N THR A 51 1.15 4.39 14.75
CA THR A 51 -0.24 4.08 15.14
C THR A 51 -0.57 2.59 14.98
N ALA A 52 0.35 1.80 14.43
CA ALA A 52 0.18 0.36 14.27
C ALA A 52 0.13 -0.34 15.63
N ASN A 53 -0.93 -1.12 15.86
CA ASN A 53 -1.03 -1.98 17.03
C ASN A 53 -0.26 -3.30 16.82
N ASP A 54 -0.08 -4.08 17.89
CA ASP A 54 0.71 -5.32 17.84
C ASP A 54 0.17 -6.33 16.81
N ALA A 55 -1.15 -6.38 16.63
CA ALA A 55 -1.78 -7.24 15.64
C ALA A 55 -1.45 -6.82 14.20
N GLN A 56 -1.46 -5.52 13.91
CA GLN A 56 -1.07 -4.94 12.62
C GLN A 56 0.43 -5.13 12.36
N ILE A 57 1.27 -4.96 13.39
CA ILE A 57 2.72 -5.20 13.32
C ILE A 57 2.99 -6.66 12.92
N ARG A 58 2.34 -7.61 13.61
CA ARG A 58 2.50 -9.05 13.31
C ARG A 58 1.94 -9.42 11.95
N SER A 59 0.74 -8.99 11.60
CA SER A 59 0.09 -9.34 10.33
C SER A 59 0.74 -8.71 9.10
N SER A 60 1.39 -7.54 9.26
CA SER A 60 2.10 -6.84 8.17
C SER A 60 3.60 -7.16 8.11
N HIS A 61 4.11 -7.98 9.03
CA HIS A 61 5.51 -8.40 9.12
C HIS A 61 6.47 -7.20 9.27
N LEU A 62 6.08 -6.19 10.05
CA LEU A 62 6.86 -4.95 10.16
C LEU A 62 8.23 -5.22 10.82
N TYR A 63 9.30 -4.80 10.14
CA TYR A 63 10.67 -4.92 10.64
C TYR A 63 11.13 -3.63 11.33
N ALA A 64 11.40 -3.73 12.63
CA ALA A 64 11.97 -2.66 13.45
C ALA A 64 11.30 -1.29 13.26
N PRO A 65 9.99 -1.15 13.55
CA PRO A 65 9.21 0.05 13.24
C PRO A 65 9.86 1.34 13.76
N ASP A 66 10.42 1.34 14.97
CA ASP A 66 11.12 2.50 15.56
C ASP A 66 12.32 2.97 14.71
N LYS A 67 13.06 2.04 14.11
CA LYS A 67 14.24 2.37 13.27
C LYS A 67 13.80 2.89 11.92
N VAL A 68 12.78 2.27 11.32
CA VAL A 68 12.22 2.68 10.03
C VAL A 68 11.62 4.08 10.14
N GLU A 69 10.93 4.36 11.24
CA GLU A 69 10.41 5.69 11.56
C GLU A 69 11.50 6.76 11.48
N ILE A 70 12.64 6.53 12.14
CA ILE A 70 13.77 7.47 12.14
C ILE A 70 14.29 7.69 10.72
N VAL A 71 14.50 6.61 9.96
CA VAL A 71 15.02 6.69 8.58
C VAL A 71 14.07 7.49 7.68
N TYR A 72 12.78 7.18 7.69
CA TYR A 72 11.78 7.89 6.89
C TYR A 72 11.56 9.33 7.36
N GLY A 73 11.63 9.58 8.67
CA GLY A 73 11.59 10.92 9.25
C GLY A 73 12.76 11.80 8.77
N VAL A 74 13.98 11.25 8.74
CA VAL A 74 15.16 11.94 8.20
C VAL A 74 15.01 12.23 6.71
N LEU A 75 14.61 11.23 5.90
CA LEU A 75 14.39 11.41 4.47
C LEU A 75 13.30 12.46 4.18
N GLY A 76 12.17 12.42 4.89
CA GLY A 76 11.10 13.40 4.78
C GLY A 76 11.57 14.82 5.14
N SER A 77 12.37 14.94 6.21
CA SER A 77 12.98 16.21 6.63
C SER A 77 13.96 16.75 5.57
N LEU A 78 14.73 15.90 4.89
CA LEU A 78 15.61 16.31 3.80
C LEU A 78 14.83 16.84 2.58
N HIS A 79 13.70 16.22 2.24
CA HIS A 79 12.81 16.75 1.20
C HIS A 79 12.25 18.13 1.59
N MET A 80 11.82 18.30 2.84
CA MET A 80 11.31 19.58 3.33
C MET A 80 12.38 20.67 3.37
N ALA A 81 13.58 20.35 3.87
CA ALA A 81 14.71 21.28 3.89
C ALA A 81 15.13 21.71 2.49
N SER A 82 15.14 20.78 1.53
CA SER A 82 15.42 21.06 0.11
C SER A 82 14.35 21.97 -0.51
N PHE A 83 13.07 21.74 -0.19
CA PHE A 83 11.96 22.60 -0.61
C PHE A 83 12.09 24.02 -0.06
N VAL A 84 12.36 24.17 1.24
CA VAL A 84 12.54 25.49 1.88
C VAL A 84 13.73 26.22 1.29
N GLN A 85 14.87 25.54 1.10
CA GLN A 85 16.03 26.14 0.45
C GLN A 85 15.68 26.65 -0.94
N TYR A 86 14.93 25.87 -1.72
CA TYR A 86 14.45 26.25 -3.04
C TYR A 86 13.50 27.46 -3.01
N CYS A 87 12.52 27.49 -2.09
CA CYS A 87 11.61 28.63 -1.92
C CYS A 87 12.33 29.91 -1.50
N CYS A 88 13.30 29.82 -0.58
CA CYS A 88 14.13 30.94 -0.14
C CYS A 88 14.99 31.52 -1.28
N LEU A 89 15.56 30.67 -2.14
CA LEU A 89 16.30 31.09 -3.34
C LEU A 89 15.40 31.80 -4.36
N CYS A 90 14.12 31.41 -4.45
CA CYS A 90 13.13 32.10 -5.30
C CYS A 90 12.72 33.47 -4.74
N ARG A 91 12.65 33.61 -3.42
CA ARG A 91 12.23 34.83 -2.73
C ARG A 91 13.30 35.93 -2.70
N ARG A 92 14.58 35.60 -2.90
CA ARG A 92 15.70 36.57 -3.02
C ARG A 92 15.71 37.39 -4.33
N ARG A 93 14.60 37.49 -5.07
CA ARG A 93 14.43 38.53 -6.10
C ARG A 93 13.80 39.77 -5.46
N PRO A 94 14.42 40.95 -5.55
CA PRO A 94 13.74 42.17 -5.15
C PRO A 94 12.57 42.41 -6.12
N ALA A 95 11.36 42.50 -5.57
CA ALA A 95 10.34 43.32 -6.19
C ALA A 95 10.87 44.77 -6.17
N SER A 96 10.75 45.47 -7.31
CA SER A 96 11.22 46.84 -7.59
C SER A 96 12.72 47.00 -7.94
N SER A 97 12.97 47.30 -9.22
CA SER A 97 13.66 48.52 -9.66
C SER A 97 13.91 48.46 -11.18
N LEU A 98 13.18 49.29 -11.93
CA LEU A 98 13.74 49.92 -13.12
C LEU A 98 14.96 50.74 -12.67
N LEU A 99 16.01 50.74 -13.50
CA LEU A 99 17.15 51.65 -13.48
C LEU A 99 18.13 51.51 -12.30
N CYS A 100 19.27 50.89 -12.57
CA CYS A 100 20.57 51.56 -12.38
C CYS A 100 21.68 50.76 -13.07
N ALA A 101 22.34 51.42 -14.03
CA ALA A 101 23.52 50.93 -14.72
C ALA A 101 24.76 50.97 -13.80
N PRO A 102 25.80 50.15 -14.05
CA PRO A 102 26.98 50.07 -13.20
C PRO A 102 28.01 51.13 -13.57
N ARG A 103 28.70 51.70 -12.56
CA ARG A 103 30.01 52.33 -12.74
C ARG A 103 31.06 51.60 -11.90
N SER A 104 32.16 51.32 -12.60
CA SER A 104 33.37 50.58 -12.23
C SER A 104 34.12 51.07 -10.99
N LYS A 105 34.77 50.14 -10.26
CA LYS A 105 36.23 50.03 -10.03
C LYS A 105 36.50 48.86 -9.03
N VAL A 106 37.28 47.85 -9.44
CA VAL A 106 38.66 47.50 -9.00
C VAL A 106 38.74 47.04 -7.52
N PHE A 107 39.16 45.77 -7.33
CA PHE A 107 39.50 45.02 -6.09
C PHE A 107 40.40 45.77 -5.07
N PRO A 108 40.68 45.25 -3.85
CA PRO A 108 40.06 44.20 -3.00
C PRO A 108 39.80 44.66 -1.53
N ASP A 109 39.08 43.88 -0.72
CA ASP A 109 39.42 43.45 0.66
C ASP A 109 38.22 43.12 1.56
N LEU A 110 38.55 42.32 2.57
CA LEU A 110 37.73 41.52 3.46
C LEU A 110 36.60 42.24 4.23
N ALA A 111 35.63 41.40 4.59
CA ALA A 111 34.81 41.46 5.79
C ALA A 111 33.76 42.58 5.88
N SER A 112 32.49 42.19 5.70
CA SER A 112 31.44 42.36 6.74
C SER A 112 30.02 42.24 6.16
N GLU A 113 29.70 41.10 5.55
CA GLU A 113 28.29 40.68 5.50
C GLU A 113 28.12 39.50 6.43
N ARG A 114 27.54 39.77 7.61
CA ARG A 114 27.18 38.75 8.60
C ARG A 114 26.26 37.70 7.94
N PRO A 115 26.66 36.43 7.84
CA PRO A 115 25.74 35.38 7.46
C PRO A 115 24.83 35.10 8.66
N TRP A 116 23.53 35.38 8.52
CA TRP A 116 22.51 34.80 9.41
C TRP A 116 22.59 33.27 9.35
N PRO A 117 22.30 32.55 10.45
CA PRO A 117 22.95 31.30 10.81
C PRO A 117 22.64 30.16 9.83
N THR A 118 23.48 30.00 8.82
CA THR A 118 23.52 28.88 7.88
C THR A 118 24.10 27.59 8.48
N ARG A 119 24.24 27.50 9.81
CA ARG A 119 24.83 26.32 10.47
C ARG A 119 24.03 25.04 10.22
N HIS A 120 22.70 25.10 10.09
CA HIS A 120 21.87 23.90 9.86
C HIS A 120 21.81 23.45 8.39
N PHE A 121 22.05 24.33 7.42
CA PHE A 121 21.98 24.00 5.98
C PHE A 121 23.33 23.60 5.37
N ASN A 122 24.43 23.74 6.12
CA ASN A 122 25.76 23.31 5.68
C ASN A 122 25.83 21.80 5.44
N PHE A 123 25.08 20.99 6.18
CA PHE A 123 25.10 19.53 6.02
C PHE A 123 24.58 19.11 4.64
N VAL A 124 23.39 19.59 4.25
CA VAL A 124 22.76 19.25 2.96
C VAL A 124 23.63 19.72 1.79
N GLN A 125 24.17 20.94 1.86
CA GLN A 125 25.09 21.45 0.82
C GLN A 125 26.39 20.64 0.75
N THR A 126 27.02 20.34 1.89
CA THR A 126 28.26 19.54 1.92
C THR A 126 28.04 18.13 1.34
N TRP A 127 26.91 17.50 1.69
CA TRP A 127 26.55 16.18 1.17
C TRP A 127 26.31 16.24 -0.34
N LYS A 128 25.49 17.19 -0.77
CA LYS A 128 25.19 17.44 -2.17
C LYS A 128 26.46 17.66 -3.00
N ASP A 129 27.38 18.50 -2.53
CA ASP A 129 28.64 18.78 -3.20
C ASP A 129 29.51 17.52 -3.31
N ARG A 130 29.56 16.66 -2.28
CA ARG A 130 30.29 15.38 -2.35
C ARG A 130 29.69 14.41 -3.38
N ILE A 131 28.37 14.27 -3.41
CA ILE A 131 27.69 13.34 -4.33
C ILE A 131 27.84 13.79 -5.79
N LEU A 132 27.81 15.11 -6.02
CA LEU A 132 27.82 15.69 -7.36
C LEU A 132 29.23 15.96 -7.92
N SER A 133 30.27 15.98 -7.09
CA SER A 133 31.64 16.34 -7.51
C SER A 133 32.53 15.17 -7.96
N SER A 134 32.20 13.92 -7.59
CA SER A 134 33.01 12.74 -7.89
C SER A 134 32.30 11.76 -8.82
N ASP A 135 32.84 11.56 -10.02
CA ASP A 135 32.35 10.57 -11.01
C ASP A 135 32.32 9.15 -10.43
N VAL A 136 33.29 8.81 -9.57
CA VAL A 136 33.38 7.48 -8.94
C VAL A 136 32.24 7.28 -7.94
N PHE A 137 32.00 8.29 -7.10
CA PHE A 137 30.90 8.23 -6.12
C PHE A 137 29.55 8.17 -6.84
N PHE A 138 29.40 8.95 -7.91
CA PHE A 138 28.22 8.93 -8.75
C PHE A 138 27.95 7.54 -9.33
N VAL A 139 28.93 6.90 -9.96
CA VAL A 139 28.77 5.56 -10.54
C VAL A 139 28.44 4.55 -9.46
N ALA A 140 29.15 4.57 -8.31
CA ALA A 140 28.88 3.68 -7.19
C ALA A 140 27.44 3.83 -6.65
N PHE A 141 26.95 5.06 -6.51
CA PHE A 141 25.58 5.32 -6.07
C PHE A 141 24.55 4.81 -7.06
N ASN A 142 24.73 5.04 -8.37
CA ASN A 142 23.79 4.52 -9.37
C ASN A 142 23.81 2.99 -9.44
N VAL A 143 24.95 2.33 -9.17
CA VAL A 143 25.00 0.86 -9.04
C VAL A 143 24.13 0.40 -7.88
N LEU A 144 24.27 1.01 -6.70
CA LEU A 144 23.43 0.68 -5.54
C LEU A 144 21.94 0.91 -5.84
N ASP A 145 21.60 2.04 -6.47
CA ASP A 145 20.23 2.37 -6.83
C ASP A 145 19.63 1.38 -7.85
N VAL A 146 20.40 0.96 -8.86
CA VAL A 146 19.96 -0.08 -9.80
C VAL A 146 19.75 -1.42 -9.11
N ILE A 147 20.63 -1.81 -8.19
CA ILE A 147 20.47 -3.03 -7.40
C ILE A 147 19.20 -2.95 -6.55
N SER A 148 18.99 -1.84 -5.85
CA SER A 148 17.82 -1.62 -5.00
C SER A 148 16.52 -1.62 -5.80
N GLN A 149 16.44 -0.89 -6.92
CA GLN A 149 15.27 -0.89 -7.79
C GLN A 149 14.99 -2.25 -8.42
N SER A 150 16.04 -3.02 -8.74
CA SER A 150 15.89 -4.38 -9.24
C SER A 150 15.34 -5.30 -8.15
N TYR A 151 15.88 -5.22 -6.92
CA TYR A 151 15.36 -5.95 -5.78
C TYR A 151 13.87 -5.66 -5.55
N GLU A 152 13.48 -4.38 -5.57
CA GLU A 152 12.08 -3.98 -5.44
C GLU A 152 11.21 -4.52 -6.58
N ALA A 153 11.71 -4.53 -7.82
CA ALA A 153 10.99 -5.10 -8.95
C ALA A 153 10.70 -6.62 -8.76
N PHE A 154 11.67 -7.38 -8.24
CA PHE A 154 11.48 -8.79 -7.91
C PHE A 154 10.51 -8.97 -6.74
N ALA A 155 10.68 -8.19 -5.66
CA ALA A 155 9.80 -8.24 -4.51
C ALA A 155 8.35 -7.94 -4.90
N LEU A 156 8.12 -6.87 -5.67
CA LEU A 156 6.83 -6.47 -6.19
C LEU A 156 6.20 -7.59 -7.03
N ALA A 157 6.94 -8.20 -7.96
CA ALA A 157 6.45 -9.27 -8.82
C ALA A 157 6.07 -10.56 -8.06
N THR A 158 6.61 -10.76 -6.85
CA THR A 158 6.29 -11.91 -5.99
C THR A 158 5.14 -11.66 -5.03
N LYS A 159 4.74 -10.40 -4.81
CA LYS A 159 3.72 -10.02 -3.83
C LYS A 159 2.47 -9.43 -4.46
N LEU A 160 2.59 -8.63 -5.52
CA LEU A 160 1.44 -7.96 -6.13
C LEU A 160 0.76 -8.84 -7.17
N VAL A 161 -0.56 -8.95 -7.00
CA VAL A 161 -1.46 -9.62 -7.93
C VAL A 161 -1.71 -8.77 -9.18
N ASP A 162 -1.71 -7.44 -9.07
CA ASP A 162 -1.88 -6.55 -10.23
C ASP A 162 -0.67 -6.61 -11.17
N ARG A 163 -0.81 -7.44 -12.21
CA ARG A 163 0.18 -7.65 -13.27
C ARG A 163 0.49 -6.38 -14.06
N ARG A 164 -0.47 -5.45 -14.17
CA ARG A 164 -0.27 -4.18 -14.89
C ARG A 164 0.67 -3.30 -14.11
N LEU A 165 0.46 -3.16 -12.81
CA LEU A 165 1.32 -2.36 -11.95
C LEU A 165 2.75 -2.92 -11.88
N VAL A 166 2.90 -4.24 -11.78
CA VAL A 166 4.20 -4.91 -11.86
C VAL A 166 4.90 -4.61 -13.18
N SER A 167 4.18 -4.73 -14.30
CA SER A 167 4.74 -4.43 -15.63
C SER A 167 5.18 -2.97 -15.75
N ILE A 168 4.38 -2.02 -15.27
CA ILE A 168 4.73 -0.59 -15.26
C ILE A 168 5.99 -0.35 -14.43
N TYR A 169 6.08 -0.93 -13.22
CA TYR A 169 7.25 -0.77 -12.36
C TYR A 169 8.51 -1.29 -13.04
N VAL A 170 8.49 -2.52 -13.55
CA VAL A 170 9.66 -3.15 -14.20
C VAL A 170 10.09 -2.36 -15.44
N LEU A 171 9.13 -1.90 -16.26
CA LEU A 171 9.43 -1.07 -17.42
C LEU A 171 10.05 0.28 -17.03
N LEU A 172 9.57 0.91 -15.96
CA LEU A 172 10.17 2.13 -15.42
C LEU A 172 11.61 1.89 -14.94
N VAL A 173 11.91 0.76 -14.30
CA VAL A 173 13.28 0.38 -13.93
C VAL A 173 14.16 0.20 -15.17
N VAL A 174 13.68 -0.50 -16.20
CA VAL A 174 14.40 -0.66 -17.48
C VAL A 174 14.68 0.71 -18.13
N LEU A 175 13.70 1.61 -18.16
CA LEU A 175 13.85 2.97 -18.68
C LEU A 175 14.83 3.81 -17.85
N TYR A 176 14.81 3.65 -16.52
CA TYR A 176 15.77 4.32 -15.64
C TYR A 176 17.22 3.88 -15.92
N ILE A 177 17.44 2.57 -16.02
CA ILE A 177 18.76 1.98 -16.25
C ILE A 177 19.30 2.43 -17.62
N THR A 178 18.49 2.32 -18.68
CA THR A 178 18.89 2.72 -20.03
C THR A 178 19.08 4.24 -20.14
N GLY A 179 18.24 5.03 -19.47
CA GLY A 179 18.36 6.49 -19.43
C GLY A 179 19.64 6.97 -18.74
N THR A 180 20.01 6.38 -17.60
CA THR A 180 21.26 6.73 -16.89
C THR A 180 22.51 6.32 -17.69
N ALA A 181 22.49 5.15 -18.32
CA ALA A 181 23.54 4.71 -19.23
C ALA A 181 23.72 5.66 -20.43
N TYR A 182 22.62 6.11 -21.04
CA TYR A 182 22.63 7.05 -22.16
C TYR A 182 23.24 8.41 -21.78
N VAL A 183 22.88 8.95 -20.61
CA VAL A 183 23.41 10.23 -20.09
C VAL A 183 24.93 10.20 -19.94
N LEU A 184 25.51 9.05 -19.58
CA LEU A 184 26.97 8.90 -19.39
C LEU A 184 27.75 8.78 -20.71
N LEU A 185 27.12 8.34 -21.80
CA LEU A 185 27.78 8.11 -23.09
C LEU A 185 27.69 9.30 -24.05
N ALA A 186 26.60 10.07 -24.01
CA ALA A 186 26.29 10.97 -25.10
C ALA A 186 26.83 12.41 -24.88
N ASN A 187 27.45 12.96 -25.93
CA ASN A 187 27.86 14.36 -25.98
C ASN A 187 26.61 15.24 -26.19
N HIS A 188 26.18 15.92 -25.13
CA HIS A 188 24.91 16.62 -25.11
C HIS A 188 25.03 18.14 -25.23
N SER A 189 24.15 18.73 -26.03
CA SER A 189 23.75 20.13 -25.87
C SER A 189 23.05 20.32 -24.52
N ALA A 190 23.19 21.49 -23.90
CA ALA A 190 22.57 21.83 -22.62
C ALA A 190 21.09 21.38 -22.50
N THR A 191 20.26 21.67 -23.50
CA THR A 191 18.82 21.32 -23.52
C THR A 191 18.54 19.81 -23.41
N LYS A 192 19.34 18.97 -24.10
CA LYS A 192 19.19 17.51 -24.03
C LYS A 192 19.48 17.00 -22.62
N LEU A 193 20.47 17.59 -21.96
CA LEU A 193 20.86 17.20 -20.61
C LEU A 193 19.77 17.53 -19.56
N VAL A 194 19.06 18.65 -19.70
CA VAL A 194 17.92 18.96 -18.80
C VAL A 194 16.75 18.01 -19.00
N LEU A 195 16.38 17.73 -20.25
CA LEU A 195 15.28 16.80 -20.54
C LEU A 195 15.57 15.39 -20.00
N LEU A 196 16.80 14.91 -20.14
CA LEU A 196 17.22 13.61 -19.60
C LEU A 196 17.19 13.57 -18.07
N ASN A 197 17.73 14.60 -17.40
CA ASN A 197 17.67 14.68 -15.94
C ASN A 197 16.22 14.81 -15.44
N TRP A 198 15.35 15.47 -16.20
CA TRP A 198 13.94 15.58 -15.86
C TRP A 198 13.24 14.23 -16.00
N ALA A 199 13.42 13.52 -17.11
CA ALA A 199 12.88 12.19 -17.32
C ALA A 199 13.35 11.21 -16.22
N SER A 200 14.66 11.19 -15.92
CA SER A 200 15.22 10.37 -14.83
C SER A 200 14.60 10.71 -13.47
N SER A 201 14.41 12.00 -13.17
CA SER A 201 13.77 12.43 -11.92
C SER A 201 12.28 12.11 -11.85
N LEU A 202 11.57 12.10 -12.99
CA LEU A 202 10.18 11.69 -13.08
C LEU A 202 10.04 10.17 -12.88
N ILE A 203 10.90 9.38 -13.52
CA ILE A 203 10.91 7.92 -13.38
C ILE A 203 11.23 7.52 -11.94
N SER A 204 12.25 8.13 -11.32
CA SER A 204 12.62 7.84 -9.93
C SER A 204 11.52 8.25 -8.95
N PHE A 205 10.78 9.32 -9.22
CA PHE A 205 9.59 9.69 -8.44
C PHE A 205 8.44 8.68 -8.60
N GLY A 206 8.25 8.18 -9.84
CA GLY A 206 7.39 7.06 -10.19
C GLY A 206 7.63 5.86 -9.27
N LEU A 207 8.87 5.37 -9.29
CA LEU A 207 9.34 4.19 -8.57
C LEU A 207 9.33 4.37 -7.04
N SER A 208 9.65 5.58 -6.55
CA SER A 208 9.81 5.82 -5.11
C SER A 208 8.49 6.09 -4.38
N SER A 209 7.56 6.83 -4.99
CA SER A 209 6.41 7.37 -4.26
C SER A 209 5.12 7.38 -5.07
N LEU A 210 5.17 7.79 -6.34
CA LEU A 210 3.96 8.07 -7.11
C LEU A 210 3.13 6.81 -7.38
N LEU A 211 3.77 5.69 -7.72
CA LEU A 211 3.05 4.41 -7.92
C LEU A 211 2.27 3.99 -6.68
N HIS A 212 2.81 4.22 -5.48
CA HIS A 212 2.17 3.85 -4.22
C HIS A 212 0.94 4.70 -3.90
N TYR A 213 0.87 5.95 -4.39
CA TYR A 213 -0.36 6.74 -4.26
C TYR A 213 -1.54 6.11 -5.00
N PHE A 214 -1.31 5.69 -6.25
CA PHE A 214 -2.36 5.09 -7.07
C PHE A 214 -2.63 3.63 -6.71
N GLY A 215 -1.58 2.86 -6.46
CA GLY A 215 -1.68 1.42 -6.18
C GLY A 215 -2.18 1.09 -4.78
N LEU A 216 -2.01 2.00 -3.80
CA LEU A 216 -2.32 1.74 -2.40
C LEU A 216 -3.15 2.84 -1.73
N ILE A 217 -2.67 4.09 -1.74
CA ILE A 217 -3.31 5.15 -0.93
C ILE A 217 -4.73 5.46 -1.42
N LEU A 218 -4.95 5.64 -2.72
CA LEU A 218 -6.28 5.92 -3.25
C LEU A 218 -7.27 4.78 -3.00
N PRO A 219 -6.93 3.50 -3.24
CA PRO A 219 -7.78 2.37 -2.84
C PRO A 219 -8.11 2.33 -1.35
N LEU A 220 -7.15 2.63 -0.46
CA LEU A 220 -7.41 2.66 0.98
C LEU A 220 -8.32 3.82 1.39
N LEU A 221 -8.21 4.97 0.73
CA LEU A 221 -9.14 6.09 0.93
C LEU A 221 -10.54 5.73 0.43
N TYR A 222 -10.64 5.03 -0.71
CA TYR A 222 -11.92 4.53 -1.22
C TYR A 222 -12.56 3.55 -0.24
N TYR A 223 -11.80 2.55 0.24
CA TYR A 223 -12.26 1.63 1.29
C TYR A 223 -12.75 2.37 2.54
N LYS A 224 -11.97 3.35 3.04
CA LYS A 224 -12.30 4.05 4.29
C LYS A 224 -13.50 4.99 4.17
N PHE A 225 -13.68 5.66 3.04
CA PHE A 225 -14.64 6.76 2.91
C PHE A 225 -15.79 6.49 1.93
N VAL A 226 -15.70 5.47 1.09
CA VAL A 226 -16.70 5.18 0.05
C VAL A 226 -17.34 3.82 0.26
N ASP A 227 -16.55 2.77 0.41
CA ASP A 227 -17.07 1.40 0.49
C ASP A 227 -16.28 0.54 1.51
N PRO A 228 -16.69 0.55 2.79
CA PRO A 228 -16.06 -0.27 3.83
C PRO A 228 -16.38 -1.76 3.67
N THR A 229 -17.36 -2.15 2.85
CA THR A 229 -17.73 -3.57 2.65
C THR A 229 -16.63 -4.37 1.96
N LEU A 230 -15.69 -3.68 1.29
CA LEU A 230 -14.54 -4.29 0.62
C LEU A 230 -13.69 -5.19 1.52
N GLU A 231 -13.69 -4.99 2.83
CA GLU A 231 -13.00 -5.88 3.79
C GLU A 231 -13.54 -7.32 3.78
N SER A 232 -14.79 -7.51 3.37
CA SER A 232 -15.42 -8.84 3.26
C SER A 232 -15.03 -9.57 1.97
N SER A 233 -14.45 -8.89 0.97
CA SER A 233 -14.02 -9.53 -0.27
C SER A 233 -12.65 -10.19 -0.11
N PRO A 234 -12.54 -11.53 -0.31
CA PRO A 234 -11.25 -12.21 -0.27
C PRO A 234 -10.29 -11.72 -1.37
N THR A 235 -10.83 -11.35 -2.53
CA THR A 235 -10.06 -10.75 -3.63
C THR A 235 -9.44 -9.41 -3.22
N TRP A 236 -10.25 -8.49 -2.69
CA TRP A 236 -9.75 -7.19 -2.23
C TRP A 236 -8.69 -7.34 -1.14
N LEU A 237 -8.96 -8.20 -0.16
CA LEU A 237 -8.04 -8.52 0.92
C LEU A 237 -6.70 -9.03 0.38
N THR A 238 -6.74 -9.96 -0.58
CA THR A 238 -5.56 -10.53 -1.23
C THR A 238 -4.74 -9.46 -1.95
N HIS A 239 -5.39 -8.60 -2.74
CA HIS A 239 -4.69 -7.55 -3.49
C HIS A 239 -4.01 -6.53 -2.55
N TYR A 240 -4.75 -6.02 -1.57
CA TYR A 240 -4.30 -4.86 -0.80
C TYR A 240 -3.50 -5.22 0.45
N ILE A 241 -3.76 -6.34 1.13
CA ILE A 241 -2.90 -6.77 2.23
C ILE A 241 -1.52 -7.18 1.70
N LEU A 242 -1.44 -7.88 0.56
CA LEU A 242 -0.15 -8.19 -0.07
C LEU A 242 0.57 -6.93 -0.55
N TYR A 243 -0.16 -5.94 -1.08
CA TYR A 243 0.43 -4.64 -1.40
C TYR A 243 0.98 -3.96 -0.14
N ILE A 244 0.20 -3.92 0.95
CA ILE A 244 0.62 -3.34 2.23
C ILE A 244 1.91 -4.01 2.74
N ARG A 245 1.96 -5.35 2.73
CA ARG A 245 3.15 -6.13 3.10
C ARG A 245 4.34 -5.85 2.19
N TYR A 246 4.12 -5.58 0.90
CA TYR A 246 5.18 -5.11 0.00
C TYR A 246 5.60 -3.67 0.32
N ASN A 247 4.67 -2.78 0.62
CA ASN A 247 4.96 -1.34 0.76
C ASN A 247 5.69 -1.02 2.06
N PHE A 248 5.31 -1.68 3.15
CA PHE A 248 6.01 -1.57 4.43
C PHE A 248 7.38 -2.23 4.42
N ILE A 249 8.23 -1.84 5.37
CA ILE A 249 9.54 -2.44 5.56
C ILE A 249 9.38 -3.78 6.31
N THR A 250 9.69 -4.88 5.64
CA THR A 250 9.56 -6.24 6.22
C THR A 250 10.88 -6.92 6.53
N SER A 251 12.01 -6.32 6.13
CA SER A 251 13.35 -6.83 6.43
C SER A 251 14.42 -5.75 6.40
N ALA A 252 15.63 -6.08 6.86
CA ALA A 252 16.78 -5.18 6.78
C ALA A 252 17.17 -4.87 5.32
N THR A 253 17.07 -5.85 4.42
CA THR A 253 17.37 -5.65 2.99
C THR A 253 16.37 -4.71 2.34
N ASP A 254 15.10 -4.83 2.73
CA ASP A 254 14.01 -3.98 2.28
C ASP A 254 14.19 -2.52 2.74
N LEU A 255 14.60 -2.32 4.02
CA LEU A 255 14.94 -1.00 4.54
C LEU A 255 16.04 -0.32 3.70
N VAL A 256 17.10 -1.07 3.40
CA VAL A 256 18.21 -0.55 2.59
C VAL A 256 17.74 -0.26 1.17
N ALA A 257 17.04 -1.19 0.53
CA ALA A 257 16.59 -1.03 -0.86
C ALA A 257 15.66 0.19 -1.02
N LYS A 258 14.57 0.26 -0.26
CA LYS A 258 13.64 1.39 -0.32
C LYS A 258 14.30 2.69 0.14
N GLY A 259 15.17 2.65 1.15
CA GLY A 259 15.94 3.82 1.59
C GLY A 259 16.82 4.40 0.47
N VAL A 260 17.53 3.53 -0.26
CA VAL A 260 18.35 3.92 -1.42
C VAL A 260 17.46 4.48 -2.55
N VAL A 261 16.33 3.85 -2.85
CA VAL A 261 15.39 4.34 -3.88
C VAL A 261 14.84 5.73 -3.54
N GLN A 262 14.46 5.98 -2.29
CA GLN A 262 14.02 7.33 -1.84
C GLN A 262 15.16 8.34 -1.95
N LEU A 263 16.36 7.99 -1.52
CA LEU A 263 17.54 8.85 -1.62
C LEU A 263 17.90 9.14 -3.09
N GLY A 264 17.82 8.16 -3.98
CA GLY A 264 18.06 8.32 -5.42
C GLY A 264 17.04 9.26 -6.07
N SER A 265 15.78 9.17 -5.64
CA SER A 265 14.73 10.10 -6.05
C SER A 265 15.06 11.55 -5.63
N LEU A 266 15.59 11.76 -4.42
CA LEU A 266 16.06 13.08 -3.96
C LEU A 266 17.28 13.59 -4.75
N VAL A 267 18.31 12.73 -4.91
CA VAL A 267 19.56 13.08 -5.63
C VAL A 267 19.28 13.43 -7.09
N SER A 268 18.42 12.69 -7.77
CA SER A 268 18.03 12.97 -9.16
C SER A 268 17.37 14.35 -9.31
N LEU A 269 16.60 14.80 -8.31
CA LEU A 269 16.00 16.12 -8.30
C LEU A 269 17.03 17.24 -8.03
N TRP A 270 17.97 17.02 -7.10
CA TRP A 270 19.07 17.96 -6.88
C TRP A 270 19.89 18.18 -8.14
N ARG A 271 20.23 17.10 -8.87
CA ARG A 271 20.93 17.17 -10.17
C ARG A 271 20.19 18.03 -11.19
N LEU A 272 18.88 17.81 -11.32
CA LEU A 272 18.05 18.57 -12.25
C LEU A 272 18.04 20.07 -11.92
N VAL A 273 17.87 20.43 -10.65
CA VAL A 273 17.82 21.83 -10.20
C VAL A 273 19.19 22.51 -10.36
N ASP A 274 20.28 21.83 -10.03
CA ASP A 274 21.63 22.38 -10.15
C ASP A 274 22.04 22.61 -11.59
N ASN A 275 21.69 21.70 -12.50
CA ASN A 275 21.98 21.87 -13.92
C ASN A 275 21.40 23.19 -14.45
N ILE A 276 20.17 23.51 -14.06
CA ILE A 276 19.47 24.73 -14.46
C ILE A 276 20.04 25.97 -13.79
N ASN A 277 20.50 25.87 -12.54
CA ASN A 277 21.13 26.99 -11.86
C ASN A 277 22.54 27.28 -12.40
N MET A 278 23.33 26.24 -12.68
CA MET A 278 24.70 26.37 -13.18
C MET A 278 24.75 27.03 -14.56
N THR A 279 23.85 26.66 -15.47
CA THR A 279 23.75 27.29 -16.80
C THR A 279 23.44 28.79 -16.72
N LYS A 280 22.61 29.21 -15.77
CA LYS A 280 22.33 30.63 -15.51
C LYS A 280 23.57 31.36 -14.96
N THR A 281 24.29 30.75 -14.01
CA THR A 281 25.51 31.32 -13.44
C THR A 281 26.58 31.50 -14.52
N LEU A 282 26.81 30.48 -15.35
CA LEU A 282 27.76 30.53 -16.46
C LEU A 282 27.38 31.58 -17.51
N ALA A 283 26.10 31.71 -17.84
CA ALA A 283 25.65 32.77 -18.74
C ALA A 283 25.83 34.17 -18.13
N THR A 284 25.55 34.33 -16.84
CA THR A 284 25.77 35.60 -16.14
C THR A 284 27.24 35.99 -16.12
N ILE A 285 28.13 35.01 -15.88
CA ILE A 285 29.58 35.22 -15.96
C ILE A 285 29.98 35.60 -17.38
N GLN A 286 29.53 34.87 -18.41
CA GLN A 286 29.83 35.18 -19.81
C GLN A 286 29.40 36.61 -20.19
N THR A 287 28.22 37.06 -19.74
CA THR A 287 27.77 38.44 -19.97
C THR A 287 28.60 39.49 -19.24
N ARG A 288 29.17 39.16 -18.07
CA ARG A 288 29.96 40.09 -17.25
C ARG A 288 31.42 40.17 -17.64
N THR A 289 32.04 39.05 -18.03
CA THR A 289 33.47 38.97 -18.32
C THR A 289 33.79 39.09 -19.79
N GLY A 290 32.80 38.99 -20.68
CA GLY A 290 33.01 38.92 -22.14
C GLY A 290 33.80 37.68 -22.58
N SER A 291 34.16 36.79 -21.66
CA SER A 291 34.95 35.59 -21.93
C SER A 291 34.06 34.51 -22.52
N PHE A 292 34.33 34.12 -23.76
CA PHE A 292 33.74 32.91 -24.32
C PHE A 292 34.33 31.70 -23.63
N PHE A 293 33.47 30.85 -23.06
CA PHE A 293 33.90 29.56 -22.54
C PHE A 293 34.33 28.68 -23.71
N GLN A 294 35.61 28.34 -23.79
CA GLN A 294 36.05 27.26 -24.67
C GLN A 294 35.45 25.95 -24.12
N PRO A 295 34.71 25.18 -24.93
CA PRO A 295 34.25 23.88 -24.50
C PRO A 295 35.47 23.04 -24.16
N ARG A 296 35.51 22.54 -22.92
CA ARG A 296 36.46 21.49 -22.55
C ARG A 296 36.21 20.35 -23.55
N ARG A 297 37.22 19.97 -24.35
CA ARG A 297 37.16 18.77 -25.19
C ARG A 297 36.59 17.65 -24.32
N ALA A 298 35.46 17.07 -24.73
CA ALA A 298 34.84 15.97 -24.01
C ALA A 298 35.92 14.91 -23.77
N ARG A 299 36.27 14.69 -22.51
CA ARG A 299 37.19 13.60 -22.18
C ARG A 299 36.46 12.32 -22.54
N PRO A 300 37.12 11.36 -23.22
CA PRO A 300 36.51 10.07 -23.47
C PRO A 300 36.09 9.46 -22.12
N PRO A 301 34.93 8.79 -22.06
CA PRO A 301 34.47 8.15 -20.84
C PRO A 301 35.54 7.18 -20.32
N SER A 302 35.71 7.13 -18.99
CA SER A 302 36.69 6.23 -18.39
C SER A 302 36.32 4.77 -18.65
N LYS A 303 37.31 3.86 -18.60
CA LYS A 303 37.07 2.41 -18.75
C LYS A 303 36.01 1.90 -17.76
N TYR A 304 35.95 2.46 -16.56
CA TYR A 304 34.96 2.12 -15.54
C TYR A 304 33.54 2.55 -15.91
N VAL A 305 33.37 3.72 -16.54
CA VAL A 305 32.06 4.18 -17.04
C VAL A 305 31.58 3.28 -18.17
N MET A 306 32.47 2.92 -19.11
CA MET A 306 32.13 1.99 -20.19
C MET A 306 31.72 0.61 -19.68
N LEU A 307 32.42 0.09 -18.67
CA LEU A 307 32.07 -1.18 -18.02
C LEU A 307 30.69 -1.10 -17.35
N TYR A 308 30.44 -0.05 -16.56
CA TYR A 308 29.16 0.20 -15.92
C TYR A 308 28.00 0.24 -16.93
N VAL A 309 28.17 1.00 -18.01
CA VAL A 309 27.16 1.12 -19.07
C VAL A 309 26.88 -0.23 -19.75
N SER A 310 27.93 -1.00 -20.04
CA SER A 310 27.76 -2.32 -20.66
C SER A 310 26.99 -3.28 -19.75
N CYS A 311 27.36 -3.35 -18.47
CA CYS A 311 26.67 -4.20 -17.48
C CYS A 311 25.20 -3.78 -17.28
N THR A 312 24.93 -2.48 -17.21
CA THR A 312 23.56 -1.97 -17.00
C THR A 312 22.65 -2.19 -18.20
N ILE A 313 23.15 -2.03 -19.43
CA ILE A 313 22.37 -2.34 -20.64
C ILE A 313 22.05 -3.85 -20.70
N LEU A 314 23.02 -4.72 -20.44
CA LEU A 314 22.78 -6.17 -20.38
C LEU A 314 21.74 -6.52 -19.31
N TRP A 315 21.81 -5.87 -18.14
CA TRP A 315 20.83 -6.06 -17.07
C TRP A 315 19.43 -5.56 -17.45
N ALA A 316 19.33 -4.42 -18.14
CA ALA A 316 18.06 -3.90 -18.64
C ALA A 316 17.39 -4.84 -19.66
N ILE A 317 18.19 -5.42 -20.58
CA ILE A 317 17.70 -6.45 -21.51
C ILE A 317 17.22 -7.67 -20.74
N PHE A 318 18.00 -8.13 -19.76
CA PHE A 318 17.64 -9.27 -18.93
C PHE A 318 16.32 -9.05 -18.17
N LEU A 319 16.11 -7.88 -17.56
CA LEU A 319 14.85 -7.54 -16.88
C LEU A 319 13.67 -7.48 -17.86
N ALA A 320 13.86 -6.89 -19.04
CA ALA A 320 12.83 -6.83 -20.07
C ALA A 320 12.43 -8.23 -20.58
N LEU A 321 13.41 -9.12 -20.80
CA LEU A 321 13.17 -10.50 -21.18
C LEU A 321 12.51 -11.30 -20.03
N SER A 322 12.89 -11.04 -18.79
CA SER A 322 12.25 -11.67 -17.62
C SER A 322 10.78 -11.26 -17.50
N LEU A 323 10.46 -9.99 -17.75
CA LEU A 323 9.08 -9.50 -17.80
C LEU A 323 8.29 -10.14 -18.94
N LEU A 324 8.87 -10.19 -20.14
CA LEU A 324 8.27 -10.86 -21.30
C LEU A 324 7.98 -12.34 -20.98
N TYR A 325 8.94 -13.02 -20.35
CA TYR A 325 8.78 -14.41 -19.95
C TYR A 325 7.63 -14.58 -18.94
N ALA A 326 7.62 -13.79 -17.87
CA ALA A 326 6.61 -13.86 -16.82
C ALA A 326 5.19 -13.55 -17.33
N MET A 327 5.06 -12.74 -18.38
CA MET A 327 3.76 -12.32 -18.91
C MET A 327 3.16 -13.27 -19.95
N TRP A 328 4.01 -13.94 -20.75
CA TRP A 328 3.54 -14.72 -21.91
C TRP A 328 3.92 -16.21 -21.90
N PHE A 329 4.92 -16.65 -21.14
CA PHE A 329 5.47 -18.01 -21.24
C PHE A 329 5.27 -18.85 -19.98
N ARG A 330 4.32 -18.46 -19.13
CA ARG A 330 4.03 -19.14 -17.87
C ARG A 330 3.01 -20.26 -18.05
N ALA A 331 3.12 -21.31 -17.23
CA ALA A 331 2.04 -22.27 -17.06
C ALA A 331 0.77 -21.59 -16.52
N SER A 332 -0.39 -22.00 -17.05
CA SER A 332 -1.70 -21.59 -16.53
C SER A 332 -1.91 -22.12 -15.12
N CYS A 333 -2.54 -21.31 -14.28
CA CYS A 333 -3.03 -21.75 -12.98
C CYS A 333 -4.32 -22.59 -13.14
N PRO A 334 -4.65 -23.47 -12.18
CA PRO A 334 -5.91 -24.21 -12.20
C PRO A 334 -7.11 -23.26 -12.08
N ALA A 335 -8.30 -23.73 -12.48
CA ALA A 335 -9.52 -22.92 -12.49
C ALA A 335 -9.94 -22.45 -11.08
N SER A 336 -9.57 -23.21 -10.04
CA SER A 336 -9.77 -22.84 -8.63
C SER A 336 -8.88 -21.69 -8.17
N CYS A 337 -7.85 -21.30 -8.93
CA CYS A 337 -7.00 -20.16 -8.60
C CYS A 337 -7.60 -18.86 -9.15
N MET A 338 -8.17 -18.05 -8.25
CA MET A 338 -8.84 -16.80 -8.59
C MET A 338 -7.86 -15.65 -8.78
N GLU A 339 -6.81 -15.59 -7.96
CA GLU A 339 -5.79 -14.55 -8.04
C GLU A 339 -4.39 -15.12 -7.92
N TYR A 340 -3.46 -14.62 -8.73
CA TYR A 340 -2.08 -15.12 -8.79
C TYR A 340 -1.07 -14.01 -9.07
N VAL A 341 0.13 -14.15 -8.50
CA VAL A 341 1.27 -13.25 -8.79
C VAL A 341 2.09 -13.77 -9.94
N SER A 342 2.83 -12.91 -10.64
CA SER A 342 3.70 -13.28 -11.77
C SER A 342 5.18 -12.97 -11.49
N PRO A 343 5.88 -13.79 -10.68
CA PRO A 343 7.28 -13.54 -10.37
C PRO A 343 8.13 -13.66 -11.63
N LEU A 344 9.14 -12.80 -11.73
CA LEU A 344 9.94 -12.63 -12.95
C LEU A 344 10.74 -13.89 -13.35
N TRP A 345 10.99 -14.82 -12.42
CA TRP A 345 11.87 -15.99 -12.64
C TRP A 345 11.21 -17.35 -12.34
N THR A 346 9.89 -17.44 -12.38
CA THR A 346 9.20 -18.73 -12.26
C THR A 346 8.19 -18.91 -13.39
N SER A 347 8.19 -20.11 -13.97
CA SER A 347 7.20 -20.54 -14.95
C SER A 347 6.03 -21.27 -14.30
N LYS A 348 6.12 -21.62 -13.01
CA LYS A 348 5.07 -22.33 -12.28
C LYS A 348 3.97 -21.38 -11.85
N CYS A 349 2.75 -21.90 -11.72
CA CYS A 349 1.67 -21.17 -11.07
C CYS A 349 2.07 -20.78 -9.63
N GLN A 350 1.69 -19.58 -9.21
CA GLN A 350 1.89 -19.03 -7.87
C GLN A 350 0.58 -18.33 -7.49
N CYS A 351 -0.37 -19.15 -7.08
CA CYS A 351 -1.68 -18.70 -6.65
C CYS A 351 -1.59 -18.00 -5.30
N MET A 352 -2.34 -16.91 -5.15
CA MET A 352 -2.49 -16.17 -3.90
C MET A 352 -3.89 -16.37 -3.31
N TYR A 353 -4.93 -16.42 -4.14
CA TYR A 353 -6.30 -16.69 -3.67
C TYR A 353 -6.88 -17.88 -4.42
N VAL A 354 -7.24 -18.91 -3.66
CA VAL A 354 -7.88 -20.13 -4.17
C VAL A 354 -9.33 -20.17 -3.72
N HIS A 355 -10.24 -20.40 -4.66
CA HIS A 355 -11.65 -20.67 -4.38
C HIS A 355 -12.03 -22.05 -4.92
N VAL A 356 -12.17 -23.00 -4.02
CA VAL A 356 -12.65 -24.35 -4.32
C VAL A 356 -14.17 -24.36 -4.23
N ASN A 357 -14.83 -24.10 -5.36
CA ASN A 357 -16.28 -24.25 -5.49
C ASN A 357 -16.59 -25.62 -6.12
N CYS A 358 -16.89 -26.63 -5.30
CA CYS A 358 -17.07 -28.01 -5.76
C CYS A 358 -18.25 -28.16 -6.73
N HIS A 359 -19.27 -27.30 -6.65
CA HIS A 359 -20.36 -27.29 -7.61
C HIS A 359 -19.88 -26.89 -9.02
N LEU A 360 -19.06 -25.83 -9.12
CA LEU A 360 -18.48 -25.40 -10.40
C LEU A 360 -17.43 -26.39 -10.93
N LEU A 361 -16.63 -26.97 -10.04
CA LEU A 361 -15.57 -27.91 -10.41
C LEU A 361 -16.11 -29.30 -10.81
N GLY A 362 -17.32 -29.65 -10.39
CA GLY A 362 -17.96 -30.93 -10.71
C GLY A 362 -17.39 -32.13 -9.93
N HIS A 363 -16.63 -31.90 -8.85
CA HIS A 363 -16.12 -32.93 -7.95
C HIS A 363 -15.96 -32.40 -6.53
N GLN A 364 -15.84 -33.31 -5.56
CA GLN A 364 -15.80 -32.99 -4.11
C GLN A 364 -14.39 -33.04 -3.49
N ASP A 365 -13.36 -33.33 -4.28
CA ASP A 365 -11.98 -33.47 -3.79
C ASP A 365 -11.30 -32.11 -3.51
N VAL A 366 -11.55 -31.56 -2.32
CA VAL A 366 -11.00 -30.26 -1.86
C VAL A 366 -9.48 -30.34 -1.66
N GLU A 367 -8.98 -31.44 -1.10
CA GLU A 367 -7.57 -31.59 -0.74
C GLU A 367 -6.67 -31.59 -1.99
N LYS A 368 -7.13 -32.22 -3.08
CA LYS A 368 -6.43 -32.21 -4.38
C LYS A 368 -6.32 -30.79 -4.96
N GLU A 369 -7.38 -30.00 -4.90
CA GLU A 369 -7.38 -28.62 -5.41
C GLU A 369 -6.48 -27.70 -4.58
N LEU A 370 -6.29 -28.01 -3.31
CA LEU A 370 -5.45 -27.25 -2.38
C LEU A 370 -3.99 -27.74 -2.32
N HIS A 371 -3.51 -28.56 -3.27
CA HIS A 371 -2.14 -29.07 -3.20
C HIS A 371 -1.09 -28.07 -3.74
N ALA A 372 -0.04 -27.79 -2.96
CA ALA A 372 0.99 -26.79 -3.27
C ALA A 372 1.81 -27.09 -4.53
N SER A 373 1.85 -28.34 -5.02
CA SER A 373 2.51 -28.65 -6.29
C SER A 373 1.84 -27.97 -7.50
N GLN A 374 0.53 -27.72 -7.42
CA GLN A 374 -0.26 -27.08 -8.48
C GLN A 374 -0.37 -25.57 -8.25
N LEU A 375 -0.53 -25.15 -6.99
CA LEU A 375 -0.79 -23.77 -6.63
C LEU A 375 0.47 -22.95 -6.33
N GLY A 376 1.57 -23.60 -5.95
CA GLY A 376 2.72 -22.96 -5.29
C GLY A 376 2.55 -22.94 -3.76
N SER A 377 3.63 -22.64 -3.03
CA SER A 377 3.68 -22.68 -1.56
C SER A 377 3.16 -21.42 -0.87
N ASN A 378 2.80 -20.39 -1.63
CA ASN A 378 2.59 -19.03 -1.13
C ASN A 378 1.10 -18.62 -1.16
N VAL A 379 0.19 -19.60 -1.12
CA VAL A 379 -1.25 -19.31 -1.04
C VAL A 379 -1.53 -18.45 0.19
N PHE A 380 -2.24 -17.35 -0.04
CA PHE A 380 -2.53 -16.32 0.96
C PHE A 380 -3.98 -16.41 1.46
N ALA A 381 -4.92 -16.78 0.60
CA ALA A 381 -6.33 -16.90 0.92
C ALA A 381 -6.92 -18.19 0.35
N ILE A 382 -7.72 -18.89 1.15
CA ILE A 382 -8.48 -20.07 0.74
C ILE A 382 -9.96 -19.81 1.01
N MET A 383 -10.79 -20.08 0.01
CA MET A 383 -12.23 -20.14 0.10
C MET A 383 -12.69 -21.52 -0.35
N VAL A 384 -13.45 -22.23 0.47
CA VAL A 384 -14.09 -23.49 0.10
C VAL A 384 -15.59 -23.31 0.16
N SER A 385 -16.29 -23.71 -0.90
CA SER A 385 -17.73 -23.58 -0.93
C SER A 385 -18.46 -24.66 -1.70
N ARG A 386 -19.68 -24.97 -1.27
CA ARG A 386 -20.56 -25.94 -1.93
C ARG A 386 -19.91 -27.31 -2.09
N CYS A 387 -19.13 -27.69 -1.08
CA CYS A 387 -18.42 -28.95 -1.01
C CYS A 387 -19.01 -29.86 0.08
N ASP A 388 -18.99 -31.16 -0.18
CA ASP A 388 -19.20 -32.22 0.82
C ASP A 388 -17.93 -32.36 1.66
N LEU A 389 -17.83 -31.57 2.73
CA LEU A 389 -16.64 -31.39 3.56
C LEU A 389 -16.99 -31.60 5.03
N ALA A 390 -17.34 -32.84 5.39
CA ALA A 390 -17.82 -33.19 6.74
C ALA A 390 -16.81 -32.84 7.87
N HIS A 391 -15.50 -33.00 7.62
CA HIS A 391 -14.44 -32.88 8.64
C HIS A 391 -13.51 -31.66 8.46
N GLY A 392 -13.93 -30.68 7.67
CA GLY A 392 -13.13 -29.51 7.33
C GLY A 392 -11.87 -29.83 6.52
N ILE A 393 -11.00 -28.83 6.35
CA ILE A 393 -9.74 -28.97 5.61
C ILE A 393 -8.68 -29.61 6.51
N SER A 394 -7.92 -30.56 5.97
CA SER A 394 -6.91 -31.27 6.74
C SER A 394 -5.78 -30.36 7.23
N ASN A 395 -5.25 -30.65 8.42
CA ASN A 395 -4.13 -29.90 9.00
C ASN A 395 -2.86 -29.97 8.12
N ALA A 396 -2.64 -31.07 7.40
CA ALA A 396 -1.52 -31.21 6.47
C ALA A 396 -1.63 -30.21 5.31
N THR A 397 -2.83 -30.05 4.76
CA THR A 397 -3.12 -29.13 3.66
C THR A 397 -3.06 -27.67 4.08
N LEU A 398 -3.46 -27.32 5.30
CA LEU A 398 -3.28 -25.95 5.80
C LEU A 398 -1.80 -25.62 6.05
N ASN A 399 -1.04 -26.54 6.65
CA ASN A 399 0.35 -26.27 7.06
C ASN A 399 1.36 -26.21 5.92
N GLN A 400 1.00 -26.63 4.71
CA GLN A 400 1.86 -26.44 3.54
C GLN A 400 2.00 -24.96 3.15
N PHE A 401 1.07 -24.10 3.60
CA PHE A 401 1.03 -22.68 3.30
C PHE A 401 1.44 -21.84 4.52
N GLN A 402 2.68 -21.37 4.54
CA GLN A 402 3.23 -20.63 5.68
C GLN A 402 2.64 -19.22 5.86
N GLU A 403 2.11 -18.65 4.77
CA GLU A 403 1.63 -17.27 4.69
C GLU A 403 0.09 -17.17 4.61
N LEU A 404 -0.61 -18.25 4.95
CA LEU A 404 -2.07 -18.33 4.85
C LEU A 404 -2.72 -17.35 5.83
N TYR A 405 -3.39 -16.34 5.30
CA TYR A 405 -3.97 -15.22 6.04
C TYR A 405 -5.49 -15.36 6.22
N PHE A 406 -6.17 -15.89 5.20
CA PHE A 406 -7.62 -16.01 5.16
C PHE A 406 -8.07 -17.45 4.88
N VAL A 407 -9.04 -17.95 5.65
CA VAL A 407 -9.75 -19.20 5.36
C VAL A 407 -11.26 -18.98 5.50
N GLY A 408 -11.98 -19.26 4.42
CA GLY A 408 -13.44 -19.25 4.36
C GLY A 408 -14.01 -20.64 4.04
N ILE A 409 -15.05 -21.06 4.74
CA ILE A 409 -15.80 -22.30 4.47
C ILE A 409 -17.30 -21.99 4.45
N HIS A 410 -17.93 -22.08 3.28
CA HIS A 410 -19.33 -21.63 3.09
C HIS A 410 -20.18 -22.71 2.42
N PHE A 411 -21.44 -22.87 2.84
CA PHE A 411 -22.39 -23.78 2.19
C PHE A 411 -21.86 -25.22 2.10
N THR A 412 -21.35 -25.76 3.21
CA THR A 412 -20.85 -27.14 3.32
C THR A 412 -21.69 -27.93 4.31
N ASN A 413 -21.55 -29.25 4.31
CA ASN A 413 -22.14 -30.12 5.34
C ASN A 413 -21.17 -30.39 6.52
N MET A 414 -20.27 -29.44 6.81
CA MET A 414 -19.24 -29.61 7.83
C MET A 414 -19.86 -29.77 9.22
N THR A 415 -19.51 -30.87 9.90
CA THR A 415 -19.97 -31.22 11.24
C THR A 415 -18.84 -31.17 12.28
N SER A 416 -17.61 -31.37 11.86
CA SER A 416 -16.42 -31.22 12.73
C SER A 416 -15.28 -30.58 11.95
N TRP A 417 -14.33 -29.98 12.67
CA TRP A 417 -13.07 -29.52 12.09
C TRP A 417 -11.99 -29.57 13.16
N ASP A 418 -11.04 -30.48 12.97
CA ASP A 418 -10.02 -30.80 13.96
C ASP A 418 -8.62 -30.39 13.49
N GLY A 419 -7.72 -30.15 14.45
CA GLY A 419 -6.34 -29.77 14.17
C GLY A 419 -5.97 -28.41 14.75
N GLN A 420 -5.07 -27.70 14.07
CA GLN A 420 -4.59 -26.38 14.48
C GLN A 420 -4.54 -25.45 13.27
N LEU A 421 -4.98 -24.20 13.45
CA LEU A 421 -4.81 -23.18 12.42
C LEU A 421 -3.33 -22.80 12.26
N PRO A 422 -2.85 -22.54 11.03
CA PRO A 422 -1.54 -21.96 10.82
C PRO A 422 -1.35 -20.64 11.58
N ARG A 423 -0.11 -20.39 12.03
CA ARG A 423 0.22 -19.20 12.85
C ARG A 423 -0.01 -17.86 12.14
N SER A 424 -0.16 -17.84 10.83
CA SER A 424 -0.35 -16.66 9.99
C SER A 424 -1.82 -16.27 9.79
N ILE A 425 -2.76 -17.14 10.17
CA ILE A 425 -4.20 -16.92 9.96
C ILE A 425 -4.68 -15.69 10.74
N ASN A 426 -5.25 -14.74 10.01
CA ASN A 426 -5.81 -13.52 10.57
C ASN A 426 -7.34 -13.48 10.52
N PHE A 427 -7.92 -14.08 9.50
CA PHE A 427 -9.34 -14.03 9.23
C PHE A 427 -9.87 -15.45 8.94
N VAL A 428 -10.76 -15.92 9.80
CA VAL A 428 -11.57 -17.13 9.58
C VAL A 428 -13.04 -16.75 9.42
N THR A 429 -13.68 -17.29 8.38
CA THR A 429 -15.13 -17.18 8.21
C THR A 429 -15.74 -18.54 7.89
N MET A 430 -16.86 -18.84 8.54
CA MET A 430 -17.61 -20.05 8.25
C MET A 430 -19.10 -19.75 8.26
N SER A 431 -19.80 -20.10 7.19
CA SER A 431 -21.26 -19.89 7.14
C SER A 431 -22.03 -21.00 6.46
N TYR A 432 -23.28 -21.20 6.86
CA TYR A 432 -24.16 -22.21 6.26
C TYR A 432 -23.53 -23.61 6.31
N GLY A 433 -23.24 -24.05 7.52
CA GLY A 433 -22.73 -25.39 7.81
C GLY A 433 -23.68 -26.19 8.69
N HIS A 434 -23.21 -27.34 9.17
CA HIS A 434 -23.96 -28.23 10.06
C HIS A 434 -23.26 -28.43 11.41
N LEU A 435 -22.59 -27.37 11.90
CA LEU A 435 -21.92 -27.38 13.18
C LEU A 435 -22.95 -27.28 14.32
N GLU A 436 -23.13 -28.37 15.06
CA GLU A 436 -23.94 -28.38 16.29
C GLU A 436 -23.14 -27.92 17.51
N THR A 437 -21.81 -28.02 17.45
CA THR A 437 -20.87 -27.63 18.51
C THR A 437 -19.64 -26.95 17.92
N LEU A 438 -19.01 -26.06 18.69
CA LEU A 438 -17.84 -25.32 18.21
C LEU A 438 -16.70 -26.31 17.87
N PRO A 439 -16.12 -26.29 16.66
CA PRO A 439 -15.09 -27.26 16.28
C PRO A 439 -13.79 -27.08 17.08
N SER A 440 -13.08 -28.18 17.34
CA SER A 440 -11.90 -28.21 18.23
C SER A 440 -10.77 -27.29 17.75
N ILE A 441 -10.63 -27.12 16.43
CA ILE A 441 -9.65 -26.22 15.80
C ILE A 441 -9.82 -24.75 16.21
N LEU A 442 -11.02 -24.35 16.64
CA LEU A 442 -11.32 -23.01 17.14
C LEU A 442 -11.46 -22.93 18.67
N GLN A 443 -11.42 -24.06 19.39
CA GLN A 443 -11.56 -24.03 20.85
C GLN A 443 -10.25 -23.68 21.55
N ALA A 444 -9.16 -24.34 21.15
CA ALA A 444 -7.86 -24.27 21.83
C ALA A 444 -6.72 -23.91 20.87
N ASN A 445 -5.67 -23.27 21.39
CA ASN A 445 -4.45 -22.95 20.64
C ASN A 445 -4.65 -22.12 19.37
N ILE A 446 -5.60 -21.17 19.39
CA ILE A 446 -5.78 -20.24 18.28
C ILE A 446 -4.53 -19.35 18.08
N PRO A 447 -4.20 -18.95 16.85
CA PRO A 447 -3.02 -18.16 16.59
C PRO A 447 -3.18 -16.71 17.08
N GLU A 448 -2.11 -16.10 17.59
CA GLU A 448 -2.11 -14.71 18.08
C GLU A 448 -2.32 -13.64 16.99
N SER A 449 -2.32 -14.09 15.74
CA SER A 449 -2.59 -13.29 14.54
C SER A 449 -4.08 -13.27 14.18
N LEU A 450 -4.93 -14.13 14.77
CA LEU A 450 -6.37 -14.17 14.48
C LEU A 450 -7.06 -12.93 15.07
N ILE A 451 -7.59 -12.08 14.19
CA ILE A 451 -8.23 -10.80 14.55
C ILE A 451 -9.69 -10.78 14.14
N VAL A 452 -10.04 -11.46 13.06
CA VAL A 452 -11.39 -11.50 12.50
C VAL A 452 -11.91 -12.93 12.56
N LEU A 453 -13.04 -13.13 13.23
CA LEU A 453 -13.73 -14.40 13.27
C LEU A 453 -15.22 -14.20 12.99
N ARG A 454 -15.71 -14.86 11.94
CA ARG A 454 -17.10 -14.75 11.50
C ARG A 454 -17.74 -16.13 11.42
N LEU A 455 -18.79 -16.36 12.21
CA LEU A 455 -19.59 -17.57 12.20
C LEU A 455 -21.04 -17.19 11.89
N ALA A 456 -21.63 -17.84 10.88
CA ALA A 456 -23.01 -17.54 10.50
C ALA A 456 -23.83 -18.79 10.15
N SER A 457 -25.10 -18.83 10.56
CA SER A 457 -26.06 -19.85 10.12
C SER A 457 -25.56 -21.28 10.33
N HIS A 458 -25.22 -21.61 11.58
CA HIS A 458 -24.91 -22.97 12.02
C HIS A 458 -25.90 -23.39 13.11
N PRO A 459 -26.35 -24.66 13.14
CA PRO A 459 -27.34 -25.14 14.08
C PRO A 459 -26.74 -25.44 15.47
N PHE A 460 -26.05 -24.48 16.08
CA PHE A 460 -25.54 -24.66 17.43
C PHE A 460 -26.71 -24.84 18.42
N GLN A 461 -26.59 -25.84 19.29
CA GLN A 461 -27.58 -26.03 20.36
C GLN A 461 -27.43 -24.92 21.42
N SER A 462 -26.19 -24.56 21.74
CA SER A 462 -25.79 -23.44 22.57
C SER A 462 -24.39 -23.00 22.17
N PHE A 463 -24.11 -21.70 22.20
CA PHE A 463 -22.81 -21.18 21.80
C PHE A 463 -22.18 -20.33 22.91
N GLU A 464 -21.09 -20.81 23.48
CA GLU A 464 -20.24 -20.06 24.42
C GLU A 464 -18.97 -19.59 23.70
N ILE A 465 -18.59 -18.33 23.90
CA ILE A 465 -17.37 -17.76 23.34
C ILE A 465 -16.17 -18.25 24.15
N PRO A 466 -15.20 -18.98 23.56
CA PRO A 466 -14.02 -19.44 24.29
C PRO A 466 -13.15 -18.28 24.79
N PRO A 467 -12.57 -18.35 26.01
CA PRO A 467 -11.67 -17.32 26.52
C PRO A 467 -10.36 -17.22 25.72
N THR A 468 -10.03 -18.24 24.93
CA THR A 468 -8.88 -18.24 24.02
C THR A 468 -9.00 -17.13 22.98
N TRP A 469 -10.22 -16.68 22.63
CA TRP A 469 -10.48 -15.66 21.61
C TRP A 469 -10.16 -14.21 22.03
N HIS A 470 -9.48 -14.01 23.17
CA HIS A 470 -9.16 -12.69 23.76
C HIS A 470 -8.43 -11.69 22.83
N LEU A 471 -7.76 -12.16 21.77
CA LEU A 471 -7.10 -11.32 20.78
C LEU A 471 -7.98 -10.93 19.58
N VAL A 472 -9.12 -11.60 19.39
CA VAL A 472 -10.10 -11.24 18.35
C VAL A 472 -10.62 -9.83 18.60
N ARG A 473 -10.75 -9.04 17.52
CA ARG A 473 -11.23 -7.64 17.55
C ARG A 473 -12.48 -7.43 16.72
N ASP A 474 -12.64 -8.16 15.62
CA ASP A 474 -13.88 -8.25 14.84
C ASP A 474 -14.47 -9.64 15.06
N LEU A 475 -15.56 -9.70 15.82
CA LEU A 475 -16.30 -10.94 16.06
C LEU A 475 -17.71 -10.78 15.49
N ARG A 476 -18.08 -11.68 14.57
CA ARG A 476 -19.44 -11.75 14.02
C ARG A 476 -20.03 -13.12 14.27
N LEU A 477 -21.10 -13.18 15.05
CA LEU A 477 -21.86 -14.38 15.37
C LEU A 477 -23.30 -14.13 14.90
N VAL A 478 -23.65 -14.66 13.73
CA VAL A 478 -24.92 -14.35 13.06
C VAL A 478 -25.77 -15.62 12.98
N ASN A 479 -27.03 -15.58 13.42
CA ASN A 479 -27.94 -16.72 13.29
C ASN A 479 -27.34 -18.04 13.84
N LEU A 480 -26.79 -18.01 15.05
CA LEU A 480 -26.22 -19.20 15.71
C LEU A 480 -27.20 -19.87 16.66
N SER A 481 -28.27 -19.16 17.05
CA SER A 481 -29.24 -19.56 18.09
C SER A 481 -28.60 -19.78 19.48
N HIS A 482 -29.13 -19.11 20.51
CA HIS A 482 -28.70 -19.29 21.92
C HIS A 482 -27.20 -19.03 22.19
N VAL A 483 -26.71 -17.83 21.83
CA VAL A 483 -25.39 -17.34 22.26
C VAL A 483 -25.45 -17.01 23.76
N VAL A 484 -24.59 -17.66 24.54
CA VAL A 484 -24.47 -17.48 25.99
C VAL A 484 -23.29 -16.58 26.30
N PHE A 485 -23.54 -15.56 27.13
CA PHE A 485 -22.55 -14.58 27.54
C PHE A 485 -22.19 -14.76 29.01
N GLU A 486 -21.08 -15.46 29.26
CA GLU A 486 -20.52 -15.59 30.60
C GLU A 486 -19.72 -14.34 31.00
N PRO A 487 -20.07 -13.64 32.09
CA PRO A 487 -19.43 -12.38 32.49
C PRO A 487 -17.91 -12.45 32.62
N THR A 488 -17.39 -13.53 33.21
CA THR A 488 -15.96 -13.73 33.48
C THR A 488 -15.16 -13.96 32.20
N THR A 489 -15.78 -14.58 31.20
CA THR A 489 -15.20 -14.77 29.87
C THR A 489 -15.25 -13.46 29.10
N LEU A 490 -16.40 -12.77 29.11
CA LEU A 490 -16.58 -11.49 28.42
C LEU A 490 -15.58 -10.40 28.84
N ALA A 491 -15.24 -10.36 30.13
CA ALA A 491 -14.29 -9.40 30.68
C ALA A 491 -12.86 -9.51 30.10
N LYS A 492 -12.52 -10.62 29.41
CA LYS A 492 -11.20 -10.83 28.80
C LYS A 492 -11.08 -10.26 27.39
N PHE A 493 -12.20 -9.89 26.75
CA PHE A 493 -12.18 -9.40 25.38
C PHE A 493 -12.11 -7.87 25.32
N ASN A 494 -11.64 -7.39 24.18
CA ASN A 494 -11.60 -5.97 23.85
C ASN A 494 -11.99 -5.80 22.38
N PHE A 495 -13.25 -6.12 22.09
CA PHE A 495 -13.79 -6.06 20.73
C PHE A 495 -13.83 -4.61 20.24
N VAL A 496 -13.61 -4.47 18.94
CA VAL A 496 -13.70 -3.22 18.19
C VAL A 496 -15.02 -3.22 17.42
N LEU A 497 -15.33 -4.35 16.78
CA LEU A 497 -16.58 -4.60 16.04
C LEU A 497 -17.20 -5.89 16.57
N LEU A 498 -18.46 -5.83 16.99
CA LEU A 498 -19.22 -6.99 17.47
C LEU A 498 -20.56 -7.09 16.74
N VAL A 499 -20.79 -8.17 16.01
CA VAL A 499 -22.08 -8.47 15.37
C VAL A 499 -22.68 -9.71 16.01
N LEU A 500 -23.90 -9.59 16.50
CA LEU A 500 -24.70 -10.60 17.18
C LEU A 500 -26.09 -10.72 16.54
N ALA A 501 -26.18 -10.43 15.24
CA ALA A 501 -27.45 -10.37 14.52
C ALA A 501 -28.16 -11.74 14.45
N PHE A 502 -29.49 -11.71 14.45
CA PHE A 502 -30.39 -12.86 14.33
C PHE A 502 -30.14 -13.96 15.36
N ASN A 503 -29.77 -13.57 16.58
CA ASN A 503 -29.70 -14.50 17.71
C ASN A 503 -30.99 -14.40 18.56
N LYS A 504 -30.96 -15.00 19.75
CA LYS A 504 -32.10 -15.02 20.69
C LYS A 504 -31.79 -14.23 21.96
N LEU A 505 -31.08 -13.11 21.82
CA LEU A 505 -30.71 -12.27 22.95
C LEU A 505 -31.91 -11.46 23.43
N THR A 506 -32.12 -11.42 24.74
CA THR A 506 -33.17 -10.60 25.38
C THR A 506 -32.63 -9.30 25.96
N ALA A 507 -31.30 -9.19 26.14
CA ALA A 507 -30.64 -8.01 26.66
C ALA A 507 -29.21 -7.92 26.14
N ILE A 508 -28.66 -6.70 26.12
CA ILE A 508 -27.23 -6.47 25.84
C ILE A 508 -26.44 -6.72 27.14
N PRO A 509 -25.39 -7.56 27.12
CA PRO A 509 -24.60 -7.85 28.32
C PRO A 509 -23.96 -6.57 28.89
N PRO A 510 -24.10 -6.28 30.20
CA PRO A 510 -23.54 -5.07 30.81
C PRO A 510 -22.01 -5.04 30.77
N GLN A 511 -21.35 -6.18 30.59
CA GLN A 511 -19.88 -6.25 30.47
C GLN A 511 -19.36 -5.54 29.21
N LEU A 512 -20.20 -5.33 28.18
CA LEU A 512 -19.83 -4.53 27.02
C LEU A 512 -19.52 -3.06 27.40
N ASP A 513 -20.05 -2.58 28.53
CA ASP A 513 -19.78 -1.24 29.04
C ASP A 513 -18.28 -1.00 29.31
N ALA A 514 -17.58 -2.05 29.73
CA ALA A 514 -16.15 -2.01 30.05
C ALA A 514 -15.23 -2.04 28.82
N MET A 515 -15.75 -2.37 27.63
CA MET A 515 -14.94 -2.53 26.41
C MET A 515 -14.66 -1.18 25.76
N THR A 516 -13.58 -0.50 26.12
CA THR A 516 -13.30 0.89 25.71
C THR A 516 -13.06 1.10 24.21
N ASN A 517 -12.69 0.03 23.48
CA ASN A 517 -12.42 0.11 22.05
C ASN A 517 -13.61 -0.29 21.15
N LEU A 518 -14.72 -0.74 21.74
CA LEU A 518 -15.92 -1.08 20.98
C LEU A 518 -16.48 0.19 20.33
N TRP A 519 -16.58 0.19 19.00
CA TRP A 519 -17.13 1.33 18.24
C TRP A 519 -18.39 0.97 17.45
N PHE A 520 -18.56 -0.32 17.10
CA PHE A 520 -19.72 -0.81 16.35
C PHE A 520 -20.30 -2.06 17.01
N LEU A 521 -21.61 -2.05 17.25
CA LEU A 521 -22.38 -3.17 17.80
C LEU A 521 -23.64 -3.38 16.96
N ASP A 522 -23.77 -4.56 16.36
CA ASP A 522 -25.00 -4.95 15.66
C ASP A 522 -25.70 -6.08 16.43
N VAL A 523 -26.93 -5.82 16.85
CA VAL A 523 -27.81 -6.76 17.56
C VAL A 523 -29.15 -6.94 16.84
N THR A 524 -29.17 -6.71 15.53
CA THR A 524 -30.34 -6.85 14.68
C THR A 524 -31.04 -8.20 14.85
N GLY A 525 -32.38 -8.25 14.78
CA GLY A 525 -33.16 -9.48 14.79
C GLY A 525 -33.08 -10.29 16.10
N ASN A 526 -32.93 -9.60 17.23
CA ASN A 526 -32.99 -10.20 18.57
C ASN A 526 -34.30 -9.81 19.28
N ALA A 527 -34.43 -10.14 20.57
CA ALA A 527 -35.57 -9.78 21.42
C ALA A 527 -35.17 -8.75 22.50
N ILE A 528 -34.28 -7.82 22.16
CA ILE A 528 -33.79 -6.78 23.08
C ILE A 528 -34.86 -5.70 23.25
N ASP A 529 -35.08 -5.26 24.48
CA ASP A 529 -36.06 -4.24 24.84
C ASP A 529 -35.45 -2.87 25.15
N GLN A 530 -34.15 -2.83 25.51
CA GLN A 530 -33.44 -1.61 25.90
C GLN A 530 -31.99 -1.59 25.41
N VAL A 531 -31.49 -0.39 25.10
CA VAL A 531 -30.07 -0.16 24.79
C VAL A 531 -29.40 0.53 25.98
N PRO A 532 -28.30 -0.01 26.55
CA PRO A 532 -27.60 0.62 27.66
C PRO A 532 -27.13 2.04 27.34
N LYS A 533 -27.46 3.01 28.21
CA LYS A 533 -27.04 4.42 28.08
C LYS A 533 -25.52 4.61 28.00
N THR A 534 -24.78 3.71 28.65
CA THR A 534 -23.32 3.64 28.61
C THR A 534 -22.78 3.51 27.19
N LEU A 535 -23.37 2.65 26.35
CA LEU A 535 -22.94 2.45 24.97
C LEU A 535 -23.22 3.68 24.10
N THR A 536 -24.40 4.28 24.26
CA THR A 536 -24.76 5.49 23.50
C THR A 536 -23.95 6.72 23.92
N SER A 537 -23.68 6.90 25.22
CA SER A 537 -22.87 8.02 25.75
C SER A 537 -21.42 7.99 25.27
N ARG A 538 -20.91 6.78 24.98
CA ARG A 538 -19.59 6.55 24.40
C ARG A 538 -19.57 6.65 22.86
N GLN A 539 -20.68 7.02 22.24
CA GLN A 539 -20.83 7.11 20.78
C GLN A 539 -20.56 5.78 20.06
N VAL A 540 -20.87 4.65 20.70
CA VAL A 540 -20.89 3.36 20.01
C VAL A 540 -22.03 3.37 19.00
N GLN A 541 -21.74 3.02 17.75
CA GLN A 541 -22.76 2.87 16.72
C GLN A 541 -23.50 1.55 16.95
N VAL A 542 -24.70 1.63 17.53
CA VAL A 542 -25.55 0.46 17.83
C VAL A 542 -26.60 0.31 16.73
N VAL A 543 -26.59 -0.82 16.02
CA VAL A 543 -27.63 -1.21 15.06
C VAL A 543 -28.51 -2.27 15.70
N ALA A 544 -29.82 -2.01 15.82
CA ALA A 544 -30.74 -2.85 16.58
C ALA A 544 -32.07 -3.10 15.84
N CYS A 545 -31.99 -3.27 14.51
CA CYS A 545 -33.18 -3.47 13.67
C CYS A 545 -33.97 -4.70 14.11
N GLY A 546 -35.31 -4.65 14.04
CA GLY A 546 -36.15 -5.82 14.39
C GLY A 546 -36.13 -6.25 15.85
N ASN A 547 -35.73 -5.38 16.78
CA ASN A 547 -35.83 -5.60 18.22
C ASN A 547 -37.11 -4.98 18.83
N GLN A 548 -37.33 -5.21 20.12
CA GLN A 548 -38.49 -4.73 20.89
C GLN A 548 -38.21 -3.40 21.61
N ILE A 549 -37.31 -2.57 21.04
CA ILE A 549 -36.88 -1.32 21.66
C ILE A 549 -37.96 -0.27 21.51
N ASN A 550 -38.49 0.21 22.64
CA ASN A 550 -39.51 1.26 22.63
C ASN A 550 -38.86 2.63 22.33
N SER A 551 -39.31 3.31 21.26
CA SER A 551 -38.76 4.60 20.81
C SER A 551 -38.92 5.73 21.82
N THR A 552 -39.72 5.55 22.87
CA THR A 552 -39.93 6.53 23.94
C THR A 552 -38.98 6.35 25.13
N ASP A 553 -37.92 5.53 25.02
CA ASP A 553 -36.99 5.32 26.12
C ASP A 553 -36.39 6.65 26.62
N THR A 554 -36.85 7.07 27.81
CA THR A 554 -36.55 8.37 28.41
C THR A 554 -35.14 8.44 29.00
N ALA A 555 -34.39 7.33 29.00
CA ALA A 555 -33.07 7.26 29.62
C ALA A 555 -31.95 8.00 28.84
N LEU A 556 -32.12 8.20 27.52
CA LEU A 556 -31.10 8.80 26.65
C LEU A 556 -31.18 10.34 26.61
N GLU A 557 -30.01 10.99 26.61
CA GLU A 557 -29.90 12.43 26.38
C GLU A 557 -30.36 12.80 24.96
N PRO A 558 -30.86 14.02 24.71
CA PRO A 558 -31.39 14.40 23.40
C PRO A 558 -30.43 14.23 22.22
N THR A 559 -29.13 14.44 22.43
CA THR A 559 -28.09 14.25 21.39
C THR A 559 -27.83 12.78 21.08
N GLU A 560 -27.77 11.94 22.12
CA GLU A 560 -27.56 10.50 22.00
C GLU A 560 -28.75 9.83 21.31
N ARG A 561 -29.97 10.25 21.68
CA ARG A 561 -31.21 9.78 21.07
C ARG A 561 -31.25 10.07 19.58
N ARG A 562 -30.90 11.29 19.17
CA ARG A 562 -30.84 11.66 17.74
C ARG A 562 -29.84 10.81 16.95
N LEU A 563 -28.66 10.54 17.51
CA LEU A 563 -27.65 9.71 16.86
C LEU A 563 -28.14 8.26 16.71
N TYR A 564 -28.76 7.72 17.76
CA TYR A 564 -29.36 6.40 17.74
C TYR A 564 -30.49 6.29 16.70
N GLU A 565 -31.45 7.22 16.72
CA GLU A 565 -32.57 7.28 15.77
C GLU A 565 -32.10 7.42 14.31
N TRP A 566 -31.07 8.24 14.07
CA TRP A 566 -30.45 8.37 12.75
C TRP A 566 -29.82 7.04 12.30
N THR A 567 -29.07 6.39 13.18
CA THR A 567 -28.46 5.08 12.91
C THR A 567 -29.55 4.04 12.58
N GLN A 568 -30.63 3.98 13.37
CA GLN A 568 -31.72 3.05 13.06
C GLN A 568 -32.40 3.38 11.74
N THR A 569 -32.57 4.66 11.40
CA THR A 569 -33.20 5.05 10.12
C THR A 569 -32.34 4.65 8.93
N GLU A 570 -31.03 4.83 9.01
CA GLU A 570 -30.09 4.53 7.93
C GLU A 570 -29.96 3.01 7.71
N PHE A 571 -29.82 2.24 8.80
CA PHE A 571 -29.57 0.79 8.74
C PHE A 571 -30.88 -0.02 8.65
N CYS A 572 -31.88 0.33 9.44
CA CYS A 572 -33.14 -0.43 9.58
C CYS A 572 -34.24 0.04 8.63
N GLY A 573 -33.89 0.78 7.58
CA GLY A 573 -34.83 1.17 6.53
C GLY A 573 -35.68 -0.01 6.04
N ARG A 574 -36.85 0.29 5.47
CA ARG A 574 -37.86 -0.72 5.12
C ARG A 574 -37.21 -1.95 4.43
N PRO A 575 -37.23 -3.12 5.09
CA PRO A 575 -36.52 -4.29 4.57
C PRO A 575 -37.22 -4.80 3.31
N CYS A 576 -36.43 -5.28 2.35
CA CYS A 576 -36.94 -5.79 1.07
C CYS A 576 -37.58 -7.20 1.21
N ALA A 577 -37.14 -7.95 2.21
CA ALA A 577 -37.67 -9.24 2.64
C ALA A 577 -37.58 -9.35 4.18
N PRO A 578 -38.33 -10.27 4.82
CA PRO A 578 -38.18 -10.51 6.25
C PRO A 578 -36.71 -10.72 6.61
N ASP A 579 -36.24 -10.06 7.67
CA ASP A 579 -34.87 -10.20 8.18
C ASP A 579 -33.76 -9.82 7.19
N CYS A 580 -34.08 -9.08 6.12
CA CYS A 580 -33.12 -8.54 5.17
C CYS A 580 -33.17 -7.01 5.16
N TYR A 581 -32.33 -6.39 5.99
CA TYR A 581 -32.23 -4.94 6.16
C TYR A 581 -31.31 -4.30 5.11
N ARG A 582 -31.41 -2.99 4.93
CA ARG A 582 -30.76 -2.26 3.84
C ARG A 582 -29.24 -2.43 3.78
N TYR A 583 -28.59 -2.44 4.93
CA TYR A 583 -27.13 -2.55 5.02
C TYR A 583 -26.61 -3.97 4.77
N MET A 584 -27.52 -4.95 4.70
CA MET A 584 -27.18 -6.35 4.61
C MET A 584 -27.00 -6.81 3.15
N TYR A 585 -27.84 -6.35 2.22
CA TYR A 585 -27.71 -6.74 0.81
C TYR A 585 -26.74 -5.83 0.03
N GLY A 586 -25.83 -6.43 -0.75
CA GLY A 586 -24.77 -5.71 -1.44
C GLY A 586 -23.57 -5.37 -0.55
N ASP A 587 -23.37 -6.12 0.54
CA ASP A 587 -22.28 -5.97 1.50
C ASP A 587 -21.14 -6.99 1.30
N ARG A 588 -21.21 -7.77 0.21
CA ARG A 588 -20.26 -8.80 -0.20
C ARG A 588 -20.24 -10.02 0.72
N ILE A 589 -21.31 -10.22 1.49
CA ILE A 589 -21.51 -11.42 2.31
C ILE A 589 -22.80 -12.08 1.84
N CYS A 590 -22.71 -13.24 1.20
CA CYS A 590 -23.89 -13.96 0.75
C CYS A 590 -24.82 -14.34 1.92
N GLN A 591 -25.99 -13.73 1.96
CA GLN A 591 -27.03 -13.91 2.96
C GLN A 591 -28.25 -14.56 2.33
N TRP A 592 -28.54 -15.77 2.77
CA TRP A 592 -29.59 -16.59 2.19
C TRP A 592 -30.97 -15.95 2.33
N GLN A 593 -31.23 -15.24 3.43
CA GLN A 593 -32.47 -14.50 3.64
C GLN A 593 -32.65 -13.32 2.66
N CYS A 594 -31.55 -12.72 2.21
CA CYS A 594 -31.55 -11.63 1.24
C CYS A 594 -31.50 -12.13 -0.22
N PHE A 595 -31.21 -13.41 -0.44
CA PHE A 595 -31.16 -14.04 -1.76
C PHE A 595 -32.56 -14.29 -2.34
N ASN A 596 -33.26 -13.22 -2.73
CA ASN A 596 -34.57 -13.28 -3.37
C ASN A 596 -34.78 -12.11 -4.34
N ALA A 597 -35.76 -12.25 -5.25
CA ALA A 597 -36.03 -11.26 -6.30
C ALA A 597 -36.34 -9.84 -5.78
N ARG A 598 -36.97 -9.70 -4.60
CA ARG A 598 -37.32 -8.39 -4.04
C ARG A 598 -36.10 -7.63 -3.53
N CYS A 599 -35.09 -8.36 -3.08
CA CYS A 599 -33.82 -7.82 -2.60
C CYS A 599 -32.74 -7.81 -3.69
N GLY A 600 -33.12 -8.02 -4.96
CA GLY A 600 -32.16 -8.07 -6.07
C GLY A 600 -31.14 -9.19 -5.92
N TYR A 601 -31.53 -10.33 -5.33
CA TYR A 601 -30.67 -11.50 -5.09
C TYR A 601 -29.41 -11.15 -4.30
N ASP A 602 -29.62 -10.49 -3.15
CA ASP A 602 -28.57 -10.05 -2.25
C ASP A 602 -27.55 -9.09 -2.89
N GLY A 603 -28.01 -8.28 -3.84
CA GLY A 603 -27.13 -7.37 -4.59
C GLY A 603 -26.06 -8.06 -5.43
N GLY A 604 -26.18 -9.38 -5.66
CA GLY A 604 -25.17 -10.21 -6.34
C GLY A 604 -24.11 -10.82 -5.41
N ASP A 605 -24.20 -10.64 -4.10
CA ASP A 605 -23.20 -11.15 -3.15
C ASP A 605 -23.08 -12.69 -3.12
N CYS A 606 -24.11 -13.37 -3.60
CA CYS A 606 -24.15 -14.82 -3.72
C CYS A 606 -23.62 -15.37 -5.06
N ASP A 607 -23.27 -14.52 -6.02
CA ASP A 607 -22.86 -14.91 -7.36
C ASP A 607 -21.55 -15.73 -7.35
N ASP A 608 -20.61 -15.37 -6.45
CA ASP A 608 -19.34 -16.08 -6.26
C ASP A 608 -19.53 -17.56 -5.86
N PHE A 609 -20.69 -17.90 -5.28
CA PHE A 609 -21.06 -19.27 -4.91
C PHE A 609 -21.86 -20.00 -6.00
N SER A 610 -22.14 -19.34 -7.14
CA SER A 610 -22.84 -19.90 -8.29
C SER A 610 -24.24 -20.39 -7.97
N PHE A 611 -24.96 -19.64 -7.14
CA PHE A 611 -26.40 -19.81 -6.97
C PHE A 611 -27.10 -19.15 -8.16
N HIS A 612 -27.54 -19.95 -9.13
CA HIS A 612 -28.30 -19.43 -10.27
C HIS A 612 -29.76 -19.20 -9.91
N ILE A 613 -30.32 -18.12 -10.44
CA ILE A 613 -31.74 -17.84 -10.44
C ILE A 613 -32.39 -18.78 -11.45
N GLY A 614 -33.08 -19.82 -10.96
CA GLY A 614 -33.86 -20.75 -11.77
C GLY A 614 -35.15 -20.16 -12.28
#